data_AF-A0A6V7WYL4-F1
#
_entry.id   AF-A0A6V7WYL4-F1
#
_cell.length_a   1.000
_cell.length_b   1.000
_cell.length_c   1.000
_cell.angle_alpha   90.00
_cell.angle_beta   90.00
_cell.angle_gamma   90.00
#
_symmetry.space_group_name_H-M   'P 1'
#
loop_
_entity.id
_entity.type
_entity.pdbx_description
1 polymer ?
#
loop_
_entity_poly.entity_id
_entity_poly.type
_entity_poly.pdbx_seq_one_letter_code
_entity_poly.pdbx_strand_id
1 'polypeptide(L)'
;MDQAGVDVILIGDSLGCVIQGKQNTLSVSLEDIIYHTKIVSNGIKRALLVADLPFSCSYSVEKVIESSVSLLTKAGAAAVKLEILSNSELHLKMLRELNSLSIPVFAHIGLTPQSVHSLGGYQVQGNSKSKRTAEELLDLAIQVEKCGASAVVLECVPKDLANQITDSLTIPTIGIGAGIHCDGQILVVYDLLGIGEKPPKFVKNFLKDQNSIQNAFISYVKEVRERTFPEEKHSYH
;
A
#
# COMPACT_ATOMS: atom_id res chain seq x y z
N MET A 1 -4.22 -17.30 -1.66
CA MET A 1 -3.12 -16.31 -1.69
C MET A 1 -1.82 -16.90 -1.19
N ASP A 2 -1.71 -17.30 0.09
CA ASP A 2 -0.44 -17.81 0.64
C ASP A 2 0.11 -19.01 -0.14
N GLN A 3 -0.69 -20.05 -0.40
CA GLN A 3 -0.28 -21.21 -1.22
C GLN A 3 0.03 -20.86 -2.69
N ALA A 4 -0.48 -19.73 -3.20
CA ALA A 4 -0.23 -19.29 -4.57
C ALA A 4 1.13 -18.58 -4.72
N GLY A 5 1.88 -18.42 -3.63
CA GLY A 5 3.20 -17.77 -3.66
C GLY A 5 3.18 -16.26 -3.49
N VAL A 6 2.06 -15.67 -3.02
CA VAL A 6 2.01 -14.24 -2.69
C VAL A 6 2.97 -13.93 -1.54
N ASP A 7 3.85 -12.94 -1.72
CA ASP A 7 4.93 -12.64 -0.76
C ASP A 7 4.45 -11.74 0.39
N VAL A 8 3.56 -10.78 0.11
CA VAL A 8 2.98 -9.85 1.09
C VAL A 8 1.46 -9.87 1.01
N ILE A 9 0.79 -9.97 2.16
CA ILE A 9 -0.66 -9.80 2.28
C ILE A 9 -0.90 -8.56 3.16
N LEU A 10 -1.65 -7.60 2.62
CA LEU A 10 -2.00 -6.37 3.31
C LEU A 10 -3.46 -6.41 3.77
N ILE A 11 -3.69 -6.22 5.06
CA ILE A 11 -5.00 -5.89 5.62
C ILE A 11 -5.17 -4.39 5.51
N GLY A 12 -5.64 -3.97 4.34
CA GLY A 12 -5.76 -2.56 4.00
C GLY A 12 -7.08 -1.97 4.46
N ASP A 13 -7.06 -0.68 4.78
CA ASP A 13 -8.29 0.10 5.07
C ASP A 13 -9.24 0.20 3.85
N SER A 14 -8.78 -0.22 2.67
CA SER A 14 -9.61 -0.53 1.49
C SER A 14 -10.83 -1.39 1.81
N LEU A 15 -10.78 -2.19 2.89
CA LEU A 15 -11.92 -2.95 3.42
C LEU A 15 -13.16 -2.07 3.71
N GLY A 16 -12.96 -0.78 4.01
CA GLY A 16 -14.05 0.17 4.18
C GLY A 16 -14.91 0.26 2.92
N CYS A 17 -14.27 0.26 1.74
CA CYS A 17 -14.98 0.29 0.47
C CYS A 17 -15.47 -1.10 0.07
N VAL A 18 -14.59 -2.09 0.00
CA VAL A 18 -14.89 -3.39 -0.64
C VAL A 18 -15.60 -4.39 0.28
N ILE A 19 -15.56 -4.19 1.60
CA ILE A 19 -16.26 -5.05 2.58
C ILE A 19 -17.41 -4.29 3.25
N GLN A 20 -17.14 -3.08 3.76
CA GLN A 20 -18.13 -2.32 4.52
C GLN A 20 -19.07 -1.46 3.63
N GLY A 21 -18.81 -1.37 2.31
CA GLY A 21 -19.64 -0.62 1.36
C GLY A 21 -19.61 0.90 1.56
N LYS A 22 -18.55 1.44 2.17
CA LYS A 22 -18.37 2.87 2.44
C LYS A 22 -17.82 3.59 1.22
N GLN A 23 -18.05 4.90 1.16
CA GLN A 23 -17.59 5.74 0.05
C GLN A 23 -16.07 5.97 0.05
N ASN A 24 -15.43 5.87 1.21
CA ASN A 24 -13.99 6.03 1.39
C ASN A 24 -13.53 5.21 2.62
N THR A 25 -12.23 5.23 2.92
CA THR A 25 -11.62 4.43 3.99
C THR A 25 -11.62 5.13 5.36
N LEU A 26 -12.06 6.39 5.46
CA LEU A 26 -11.92 7.21 6.67
C LEU A 26 -12.69 6.66 7.88
N SER A 27 -13.78 5.93 7.64
CA SER A 27 -14.60 5.36 8.71
C SER A 27 -14.07 4.04 9.25
N VAL A 28 -12.99 3.49 8.70
CA VAL A 28 -12.42 2.22 9.16
C VAL A 28 -11.78 2.42 10.53
N SER A 29 -12.19 1.59 11.49
CA SER A 29 -11.67 1.63 12.86
C SER A 29 -10.42 0.77 13.01
N LEU A 30 -9.67 0.99 14.11
CA LEU A 30 -8.57 0.10 14.47
C LEU A 30 -9.08 -1.32 14.78
N GLU A 31 -10.26 -1.43 15.38
CA GLU A 31 -10.92 -2.69 15.70
C GLU A 31 -11.24 -3.50 14.45
N ASP A 32 -11.68 -2.84 13.36
CA ASP A 32 -11.89 -3.48 12.07
C ASP A 32 -10.59 -4.09 11.54
N ILE A 33 -9.50 -3.31 11.52
CA ILE A 33 -8.19 -3.80 11.06
C ILE A 33 -7.70 -4.95 11.94
N ILE A 34 -7.81 -4.84 13.27
CA ILE A 34 -7.43 -5.91 14.20
C ILE A 34 -8.23 -7.18 13.93
N TYR A 35 -9.55 -7.07 13.73
CA TYR A 35 -10.42 -8.20 13.46
C TYR A 35 -10.01 -8.93 12.18
N HIS A 36 -9.85 -8.19 11.07
CA HIS A 36 -9.46 -8.77 9.79
C HIS A 36 -8.03 -9.33 9.81
N THR A 37 -7.12 -8.68 10.52
CA THR A 37 -5.73 -9.15 10.69
C THR A 37 -5.67 -10.47 11.45
N LYS A 38 -6.46 -10.63 12.52
CA LYS A 38 -6.58 -11.91 13.25
C LYS A 38 -7.10 -13.05 12.37
N ILE A 39 -8.06 -12.77 11.50
CA ILE A 39 -8.62 -13.78 10.60
C ILE A 39 -7.53 -14.26 9.63
N VAL A 40 -6.81 -13.31 9.03
CA VAL A 40 -5.79 -13.64 8.02
C VAL A 40 -4.56 -14.27 8.65
N SER A 41 -4.11 -13.83 9.82
CA SER A 41 -2.94 -14.41 10.50
C SER A 41 -3.11 -15.91 10.79
N ASN A 42 -4.34 -16.37 11.08
CA ASN A 42 -4.64 -17.80 11.25
C ASN A 42 -4.56 -18.62 9.94
N GLY A 43 -4.63 -17.96 8.78
CA GLY A 43 -4.72 -18.62 7.47
C GLY A 43 -3.42 -18.63 6.65
N ILE A 44 -2.37 -17.97 7.13
CA ILE A 44 -1.10 -17.81 6.41
C ILE A 44 0.02 -18.60 7.12
N LYS A 45 1.01 -19.05 6.36
CA LYS A 45 2.19 -19.76 6.87
C LYS A 45 3.51 -19.10 6.47
N ARG A 46 3.53 -18.34 5.36
CA ARG A 46 4.77 -17.76 4.81
C ARG A 46 4.64 -16.29 4.47
N ALA A 47 3.55 -15.87 3.81
CA ALA A 47 3.39 -14.48 3.39
C ALA A 47 3.59 -13.50 4.56
N LEU A 48 4.28 -12.39 4.32
CA LEU A 48 4.42 -11.31 5.29
C LEU A 48 3.07 -10.62 5.46
N LEU A 49 2.52 -10.64 6.67
CA LEU A 49 1.27 -9.96 6.97
C LEU A 49 1.53 -8.51 7.38
N VAL A 50 1.04 -7.58 6.57
CA VAL A 50 1.08 -6.14 6.86
C VAL A 50 -0.33 -5.69 7.20
N ALA A 51 -0.48 -4.82 8.19
CA ALA A 51 -1.77 -4.24 8.56
C ALA A 51 -1.73 -2.72 8.45
N ASP A 52 -2.77 -2.11 7.89
CA ASP A 52 -2.86 -0.66 7.83
C ASP A 52 -3.06 -0.03 9.21
N LEU A 53 -2.41 1.10 9.44
CA LEU A 53 -2.86 2.05 10.44
C LEU A 53 -3.99 2.88 9.80
N PRO A 54 -5.25 2.72 10.24
CA PRO A 54 -6.35 3.49 9.66
C PRO A 54 -6.24 4.96 10.07
N PHE A 55 -6.93 5.84 9.34
CA PHE A 55 -6.94 7.29 9.57
C PHE A 55 -7.19 7.67 11.05
N SER A 56 -8.02 6.89 11.75
CA SER A 56 -8.32 7.10 13.17
C SER A 56 -7.13 6.90 14.13
N CYS A 57 -5.98 6.44 13.65
CA CYS A 57 -4.78 6.20 14.46
C CYS A 57 -3.66 7.20 14.22
N SER A 58 -3.61 7.85 13.05
CA SER A 58 -2.46 8.64 12.56
C SER A 58 -2.48 10.12 12.97
N TYR A 59 -3.11 10.47 14.09
CA TYR A 59 -3.19 11.86 14.58
C TYR A 59 -2.19 12.20 15.70
N SER A 60 -1.58 11.21 16.35
CA SER A 60 -0.50 11.42 17.34
C SER A 60 0.50 10.26 17.35
N VAL A 61 1.72 10.55 17.80
CA VAL A 61 2.81 9.55 17.89
C VAL A 61 2.43 8.43 18.86
N GLU A 62 1.90 8.79 20.04
CA GLU A 62 1.51 7.84 21.07
C GLU A 62 0.43 6.90 20.54
N LYS A 63 -0.59 7.44 19.86
CA LYS A 63 -1.67 6.64 19.30
C LYS A 63 -1.17 5.69 18.22
N VAL A 64 -0.29 6.16 17.33
CA VAL A 64 0.31 5.31 16.28
C VAL A 64 1.11 4.17 16.88
N ILE A 65 1.90 4.42 17.92
CA ILE A 65 2.68 3.39 18.62
C ILE A 65 1.75 2.36 19.27
N GLU A 66 0.77 2.80 20.07
CA GLU A 66 -0.18 1.90 20.74
C GLU A 66 -0.96 1.01 19.76
N SER A 67 -1.37 1.61 18.64
CA SER A 67 -2.12 0.93 17.58
C SER A 67 -1.24 -0.09 16.87
N SER A 68 0.01 0.28 16.54
CA SER A 68 0.99 -0.63 15.92
C SER A 68 1.32 -1.81 16.83
N VAL A 69 1.60 -1.55 18.11
CA VAL A 69 1.84 -2.61 19.11
C VAL A 69 0.64 -3.55 19.20
N SER A 70 -0.59 -3.03 19.15
CA SER A 70 -1.80 -3.86 19.17
C SER A 70 -1.94 -4.73 17.91
N LEU A 71 -1.62 -4.20 16.72
CA LEU A 71 -1.66 -4.96 15.47
C LEU A 71 -0.63 -6.10 15.47
N LEU A 72 0.59 -5.84 15.95
CA LEU A 72 1.64 -6.86 16.03
C LEU A 72 1.31 -7.91 17.09
N THR A 73 1.06 -7.50 18.33
CA THR A 73 0.98 -8.41 19.48
C THR A 73 -0.37 -9.11 19.61
N LYS A 74 -1.47 -8.45 19.24
CA LYS A 74 -2.82 -9.00 19.41
C LYS A 74 -3.40 -9.55 18.12
N ALA A 75 -2.99 -9.03 16.96
CA ALA A 75 -3.60 -9.40 15.68
C ALA A 75 -2.72 -10.31 14.80
N GLY A 76 -1.40 -10.30 15.02
CA GLY A 76 -0.44 -11.15 14.31
C GLY A 76 0.10 -10.53 13.03
N ALA A 77 0.01 -9.21 12.86
CA ALA A 77 0.76 -8.52 11.81
C ALA A 77 2.26 -8.60 12.09
N ALA A 78 3.07 -8.70 11.04
CA ALA A 78 4.53 -8.65 11.12
C ALA A 78 5.06 -7.22 10.88
N ALA A 79 4.28 -6.38 10.22
CA ALA A 79 4.59 -4.98 9.94
C ALA A 79 3.30 -4.15 9.87
N VAL A 80 3.43 -2.83 9.97
CA VAL A 80 2.32 -1.88 9.76
C VAL A 80 2.52 -1.06 8.49
N LYS A 81 1.44 -0.60 7.87
CA LYS A 81 1.48 0.41 6.80
C LYS A 81 0.98 1.76 7.31
N LEU A 82 1.70 2.84 7.00
CA LEU A 82 1.38 4.20 7.42
C LEU A 82 1.42 5.16 6.22
N GLU A 83 0.35 5.92 6.00
CA GLU A 83 0.32 6.96 4.97
C GLU A 83 1.10 8.20 5.41
N ILE A 84 2.03 8.66 4.58
CA ILE A 84 2.89 9.80 4.85
C ILE A 84 2.51 10.94 3.92
N LEU A 85 2.02 12.02 4.51
CA LEU A 85 1.68 13.22 3.76
C LEU A 85 2.94 14.04 3.46
N SER A 86 2.99 14.61 2.26
CA SER A 86 4.06 15.53 1.86
C SER A 86 4.20 16.66 2.87
N ASN A 87 5.45 16.95 3.24
CA ASN A 87 5.80 17.99 4.23
C ASN A 87 5.21 17.78 5.64
N SER A 88 4.78 16.56 6.00
CA SER A 88 4.28 16.26 7.34
C SER A 88 5.39 15.79 8.28
N GLU A 89 5.96 16.73 9.04
CA GLU A 89 6.94 16.40 10.09
C GLU A 89 6.35 15.46 11.16
N LEU A 90 5.03 15.56 11.42
CA LEU A 90 4.35 14.65 12.34
C LEU A 90 4.45 13.19 11.88
N HIS A 91 4.20 12.92 10.59
CA HIS A 91 4.25 11.55 10.05
C HIS A 91 5.68 11.03 9.99
N LEU A 92 6.66 11.88 9.64
CA LEU A 92 8.07 11.51 9.70
C LEU A 92 8.52 11.21 11.13
N LYS A 93 8.05 11.98 12.12
CA LYS A 93 8.28 11.68 13.53
C LYS A 93 7.66 10.35 13.93
N MET A 94 6.41 10.07 13.56
CA MET A 94 5.76 8.76 13.82
C MET A 94 6.60 7.61 13.27
N LEU A 95 7.09 7.73 12.04
CA LEU A 95 7.93 6.72 11.40
C LEU A 95 9.24 6.48 12.17
N ARG A 96 9.92 7.56 12.59
CA ARG A 96 11.16 7.47 13.39
C ARG A 96 10.93 6.76 14.72
N GLU A 97 9.82 7.05 15.40
CA GLU A 97 9.49 6.45 16.70
C GLU A 97 9.05 4.99 16.57
N LEU A 98 8.32 4.61 15.51
CA LEU A 98 8.03 3.20 15.24
C LEU A 98 9.32 2.42 14.96
N ASN A 99 10.22 2.98 14.14
CA ASN A 99 11.50 2.36 13.85
C ASN A 99 12.40 2.23 15.09
N SER A 100 12.41 3.24 15.98
CA SER A 100 13.19 3.17 17.25
C SER A 100 12.73 2.03 18.16
N LEU A 101 11.47 1.62 18.03
CA LEU A 101 10.87 0.47 18.72
C LEU A 101 11.00 -0.86 17.93
N SER A 102 11.75 -0.87 16.83
CA SER A 102 11.92 -2.02 15.94
C SER A 102 10.60 -2.54 15.35
N ILE A 103 9.62 -1.65 15.15
CA ILE A 103 8.37 -1.98 14.46
C ILE A 103 8.59 -1.75 12.96
N PRO A 104 8.53 -2.78 12.10
CA PRO A 104 8.69 -2.60 10.66
C PRO A 104 7.52 -1.80 10.07
N VAL A 105 7.84 -0.81 9.24
CA VAL A 105 6.84 0.09 8.64
C VAL A 105 6.95 0.10 7.13
N PHE A 106 5.82 -0.16 6.47
CA PHE A 106 5.62 0.12 5.06
C PHE A 106 5.11 1.57 4.98
N ALA A 107 5.96 2.50 4.56
CA ALA A 107 5.51 3.87 4.30
C ALA A 107 4.63 3.87 3.05
N HIS A 108 3.61 4.72 2.99
CA HIS A 108 2.76 4.88 1.81
C HIS A 108 2.77 6.35 1.37
N ILE A 109 3.25 6.60 0.15
CA ILE A 109 3.33 7.93 -0.46
C ILE A 109 2.76 7.92 -1.89
N GLY A 110 2.59 9.11 -2.47
CA GLY A 110 1.83 9.30 -3.70
C GLY A 110 0.38 9.60 -3.35
N LEU A 111 -0.57 8.94 -3.99
CA LEU A 111 -1.97 9.06 -3.63
C LEU A 111 -2.22 8.33 -2.31
N THR A 112 -2.52 9.08 -1.25
CA THR A 112 -2.86 8.53 0.08
C THR A 112 -4.37 8.64 0.31
N PRO A 113 -5.16 7.55 0.14
CA PRO A 113 -6.62 7.57 0.25
C PRO A 113 -7.18 8.18 1.54
N GLN A 114 -6.46 8.12 2.67
CA GLN A 114 -6.91 8.75 3.92
C GLN A 114 -6.92 10.28 3.84
N SER A 115 -6.32 10.85 2.79
CA SER A 115 -6.35 12.28 2.49
C SER A 115 -7.20 12.62 1.27
N VAL A 116 -8.14 11.76 0.88
CA VAL A 116 -9.02 11.94 -0.29
C VAL A 116 -9.70 13.32 -0.35
N HIS A 117 -10.11 13.87 0.80
CA HIS A 117 -10.75 15.19 0.84
C HIS A 117 -9.73 16.33 0.61
N SER A 118 -8.56 16.26 1.22
CA SER A 118 -7.48 17.24 1.03
C SER A 118 -6.91 17.20 -0.39
N LEU A 119 -6.85 16.02 -1.00
CA LEU A 119 -6.37 15.82 -2.37
C LEU A 119 -7.44 16.12 -3.43
N GLY A 120 -8.69 16.37 -3.04
CA GLY A 120 -9.79 16.61 -3.99
C GLY A 120 -10.15 15.38 -4.83
N GLY A 121 -10.02 14.18 -4.25
CA GLY A 121 -10.33 12.90 -4.87
C GLY A 121 -9.10 12.04 -5.20
N TYR A 122 -9.33 10.96 -5.94
CA TYR A 122 -8.30 10.00 -6.35
C TYR A 122 -7.60 10.47 -7.63
N GLN A 123 -6.53 11.25 -7.49
CA GLN A 123 -5.79 11.84 -8.60
C GLN A 123 -4.34 11.34 -8.64
N VAL A 124 -3.76 11.34 -9.84
CA VAL A 124 -2.35 11.00 -10.08
C VAL A 124 -1.44 12.05 -9.42
N GLN A 125 -0.50 11.59 -8.59
CA GLN A 125 0.45 12.43 -7.85
C GLN A 125 1.79 12.51 -8.57
N GLY A 126 2.50 13.64 -8.44
CA GLY A 126 3.79 13.85 -9.14
C GLY A 126 3.66 14.00 -10.66
N ASN A 127 2.49 14.42 -11.15
CA ASN A 127 2.26 14.58 -12.59
C ASN A 127 3.10 15.71 -13.21
N SER A 128 3.41 15.56 -14.50
CA SER A 128 4.28 16.42 -15.30
C SER A 128 3.86 17.89 -15.40
N LYS A 129 2.64 18.26 -14.97
CA LYS A 129 2.16 19.64 -14.97
C LYS A 129 2.82 20.50 -13.88
N SER A 130 3.52 19.89 -12.93
CA SER A 130 4.32 20.60 -11.94
C SER A 130 5.59 19.81 -11.60
N LYS A 131 6.75 20.21 -12.14
CA LYS A 131 8.05 19.61 -11.77
C LYS A 131 8.27 19.59 -10.25
N ARG A 132 7.77 20.62 -9.57
CA ARG A 132 7.84 20.76 -8.12
C ARG A 132 7.17 19.60 -7.38
N THR A 133 6.04 19.06 -7.86
CA THR A 133 5.36 17.96 -7.17
C THR A 133 6.08 16.62 -7.35
N ALA A 134 6.78 16.43 -8.47
CA ALA A 134 7.62 15.25 -8.70
C ALA A 134 8.87 15.27 -7.81
N GLU A 135 9.56 16.42 -7.74
CA GLU A 135 10.72 16.62 -6.86
C GLU A 135 10.33 16.46 -5.38
N GLU A 136 9.21 17.05 -4.95
CA GLU A 136 8.69 16.90 -3.58
C GLU A 136 8.39 15.43 -3.22
N LEU A 137 7.89 14.63 -4.16
CA LEU A 137 7.60 13.22 -3.92
C LEU A 137 8.89 12.38 -3.84
N LEU A 138 9.88 12.67 -4.68
CA LEU A 138 11.20 12.02 -4.61
C LEU A 138 11.89 12.34 -3.29
N ASP A 139 11.91 13.62 -2.90
CA ASP A 139 12.48 14.05 -1.62
C ASP A 139 11.76 13.41 -0.44
N LEU A 140 10.43 13.28 -0.50
CA LEU A 140 9.65 12.56 0.51
C LEU A 140 10.05 11.09 0.58
N ALA A 141 10.21 10.41 -0.56
CA ALA A 141 10.63 9.01 -0.62
C ALA A 141 11.98 8.79 0.08
N ILE A 142 12.95 9.67 -0.17
CA ILE A 142 14.27 9.65 0.48
C ILE A 142 14.14 9.93 1.98
N GLN A 143 13.25 10.84 2.39
CA GLN A 143 13.02 11.16 3.80
C GLN A 143 12.38 10.01 4.56
N VAL A 144 11.40 9.30 3.98
CA VAL A 144 10.77 8.15 4.66
C VAL A 144 11.77 7.01 4.83
N GLU A 145 12.64 6.75 3.86
CA GLU A 145 13.73 5.79 4.03
C GLU A 145 14.68 6.20 5.17
N LYS A 146 15.14 7.47 5.19
CA LYS A 146 16.00 7.99 6.26
C LYS A 146 15.35 7.90 7.65
N CYS A 147 14.02 7.95 7.73
CA CYS A 147 13.28 7.78 8.97
C CYS A 147 13.12 6.31 9.40
N GLY A 148 13.51 5.36 8.56
CA GLY A 148 13.52 3.93 8.88
C GLY A 148 12.34 3.14 8.33
N ALA A 149 11.70 3.59 7.25
CA ALA A 149 10.76 2.74 6.53
C ALA A 149 11.45 1.44 6.07
N SER A 150 10.74 0.31 6.18
CA SER A 150 11.22 -1.00 5.73
C SER A 150 10.88 -1.26 4.25
N ALA A 151 9.86 -0.58 3.72
CA ALA A 151 9.47 -0.56 2.32
C ALA A 151 8.63 0.69 2.05
N VAL A 152 8.45 1.06 0.79
CA VAL A 152 7.61 2.21 0.38
C VAL A 152 6.58 1.78 -0.65
N VAL A 153 5.30 1.97 -0.34
CA VAL A 153 4.20 1.86 -1.30
C VAL A 153 4.12 3.17 -2.09
N LEU A 154 4.11 3.05 -3.42
CA LEU A 154 3.90 4.15 -4.37
C LEU A 154 2.54 3.97 -5.05
N GLU A 155 1.59 4.86 -4.76
CA GLU A 155 0.24 4.79 -5.33
C GLU A 155 -0.04 5.91 -6.34
N CYS A 156 -0.53 5.53 -7.52
CA CYS A 156 -0.92 6.46 -8.61
C CYS A 156 0.17 7.50 -8.94
N VAL A 157 1.39 7.02 -9.16
CA VAL A 157 2.58 7.82 -9.52
C VAL A 157 2.95 7.56 -10.99
N PRO A 158 3.34 8.57 -11.80
CA PRO A 158 3.86 8.36 -13.14
C PRO A 158 5.02 7.36 -13.15
N LYS A 159 5.02 6.45 -14.14
CA LYS A 159 5.97 5.33 -14.18
C LYS A 159 7.43 5.76 -14.17
N ASP A 160 7.76 6.88 -14.82
CA ASP A 160 9.13 7.38 -14.92
C ASP A 160 9.62 7.95 -13.58
N LEU A 161 8.72 8.62 -12.84
CA LEU A 161 9.01 9.09 -11.48
C LEU A 161 9.11 7.93 -10.49
N ALA A 162 8.25 6.93 -10.61
CA ALA A 162 8.34 5.72 -9.78
C ALA A 162 9.65 4.94 -10.04
N ASN A 163 10.12 4.88 -11.30
CA ASN A 163 11.43 4.33 -11.62
C ASN A 163 12.54 5.16 -10.94
N GLN A 164 12.51 6.48 -11.07
CA GLN A 164 13.50 7.36 -10.43
C GLN A 164 13.54 7.19 -8.90
N ILE A 165 12.37 7.09 -8.26
CA ILE A 165 12.27 6.83 -6.81
C ILE A 165 12.87 5.47 -6.49
N THR A 166 12.50 4.42 -7.23
CA THR A 166 13.01 3.06 -7.00
C THR A 166 14.53 3.00 -7.13
N ASP A 167 15.11 3.63 -8.16
CA ASP A 167 16.56 3.69 -8.36
C ASP A 167 17.29 4.50 -7.27
N SER A 168 16.57 5.35 -6.52
CA SER A 168 17.14 6.22 -5.50
C SER A 168 17.06 5.66 -4.08
N LEU A 169 16.28 4.60 -3.86
CA LEU A 169 16.09 3.98 -2.55
C LEU A 169 16.88 2.66 -2.45
N THR A 170 17.25 2.30 -1.22
CA THR A 170 17.83 0.99 -0.88
C THR A 170 16.78 0.00 -0.38
N ILE A 171 15.65 0.51 0.14
CA ILE A 171 14.49 -0.29 0.56
C ILE A 171 13.55 -0.59 -0.60
N PRO A 172 12.80 -1.71 -0.57
CA PRO A 172 11.92 -2.08 -1.68
C PRO A 172 10.78 -1.08 -1.90
N THR A 173 10.50 -0.78 -3.17
CA THR A 173 9.30 -0.05 -3.58
C THR A 173 8.19 -1.02 -4.01
N ILE A 174 6.95 -0.75 -3.59
CA ILE A 174 5.76 -1.55 -3.92
C ILE A 174 4.78 -0.68 -4.69
N GLY A 175 4.57 -0.96 -5.97
CA GLY A 175 3.71 -0.17 -6.85
C GLY A 175 2.24 -0.57 -6.79
N ILE A 176 1.36 0.44 -6.85
CA ILE A 176 -0.05 0.28 -7.21
C ILE A 176 -0.46 1.46 -8.11
N GLY A 177 -0.53 1.21 -9.41
CA GLY A 177 -0.60 2.31 -10.38
C GLY A 177 0.67 3.18 -10.40
N ALA A 178 1.83 2.58 -10.13
CA ALA A 178 3.14 3.24 -10.22
C ALA A 178 4.02 2.67 -11.35
N GLY A 179 3.43 1.88 -12.25
CA GLY A 179 4.15 1.26 -13.36
C GLY A 179 5.04 0.07 -12.95
N ILE A 180 5.79 -0.42 -13.94
CA ILE A 180 6.47 -1.73 -13.88
C ILE A 180 7.80 -1.71 -13.14
N HIS A 181 8.31 -0.52 -12.83
CA HIS A 181 9.67 -0.32 -12.35
C HIS A 181 9.83 -0.47 -10.85
N CYS A 182 8.74 -0.53 -10.08
CA CYS A 182 8.82 -0.84 -8.65
C CYS A 182 9.28 -2.29 -8.39
N ASP A 183 9.93 -2.54 -7.25
CA ASP A 183 10.45 -3.86 -6.88
C ASP A 183 9.36 -4.92 -6.66
N GLY A 184 8.17 -4.48 -6.24
CA GLY A 184 6.99 -5.31 -6.09
C GLY A 184 5.72 -4.58 -6.52
N GLN A 185 4.61 -5.29 -6.50
CA GLN A 185 3.29 -4.75 -6.86
C GLN A 185 2.25 -5.17 -5.81
N ILE A 186 1.22 -4.34 -5.63
CA ILE A 186 0.08 -4.62 -4.78
C ILE A 186 -1.22 -4.24 -5.48
N LEU A 187 -2.28 -5.02 -5.23
CA LEU A 187 -3.63 -4.75 -5.72
C LEU A 187 -4.65 -5.11 -4.64
N VAL A 188 -5.80 -4.42 -4.68
CA VAL A 188 -6.97 -4.82 -3.89
C VAL A 188 -7.49 -6.15 -4.44
N VAL A 189 -7.70 -7.14 -3.56
CA VAL A 189 -8.05 -8.51 -3.96
C VAL A 189 -9.35 -8.59 -4.76
N TYR A 190 -10.33 -7.73 -4.44
CA TYR A 190 -11.61 -7.67 -5.13
C TYR A 190 -11.45 -7.18 -6.56
N ASP A 191 -10.66 -6.13 -6.77
CA ASP A 191 -10.31 -5.60 -8.09
C ASP A 191 -9.52 -6.61 -8.93
N LEU A 192 -8.53 -7.28 -8.32
CA LEU A 192 -7.76 -8.36 -8.94
C LEU A 192 -8.65 -9.50 -9.45
N LEU A 193 -9.71 -9.82 -8.71
CA LEU A 193 -10.68 -10.87 -9.06
C LEU A 193 -11.86 -10.35 -9.92
N GLY A 194 -11.90 -9.05 -10.23
CA GLY A 194 -12.99 -8.44 -10.99
C GLY A 194 -14.33 -8.39 -10.25
N ILE A 195 -14.30 -8.30 -8.92
CA ILE A 195 -15.48 -8.15 -8.07
C ILE A 195 -15.72 -6.65 -7.83
N GLY A 196 -16.73 -6.09 -8.51
CA GLY A 196 -17.06 -4.66 -8.47
C GLY A 196 -17.53 -4.16 -9.84
N GLU A 197 -18.00 -2.92 -9.94
CA GLU A 197 -18.55 -2.41 -11.20
C GLU A 197 -17.48 -1.93 -12.19
N LYS A 198 -16.53 -1.10 -11.72
CA LYS A 198 -15.53 -0.48 -12.59
C LYS A 198 -14.18 -0.38 -11.88
N PRO A 199 -13.19 -1.19 -12.27
CA PRO A 199 -11.89 -1.14 -11.63
C PRO A 199 -11.10 0.12 -12.07
N PRO A 200 -10.18 0.62 -11.23
CA PRO A 200 -9.22 1.66 -11.61
C PRO A 200 -8.39 1.27 -12.85
N LYS A 201 -7.85 2.27 -13.55
CA LYS A 201 -7.02 2.07 -14.77
C LYS A 201 -5.86 1.09 -14.54
N PHE A 202 -5.25 1.13 -13.35
CA PHE A 202 -4.06 0.35 -13.03
C PHE A 202 -4.34 -1.13 -12.70
N VAL A 203 -5.61 -1.55 -12.69
CA VAL A 203 -6.02 -2.90 -12.32
C VAL A 203 -6.12 -3.80 -13.55
N LYS A 204 -5.67 -5.04 -13.40
CA LYS A 204 -6.00 -6.16 -14.28
C LYS A 204 -6.89 -7.15 -13.53
N ASN A 205 -7.97 -7.60 -14.17
CA ASN A 205 -8.77 -8.73 -13.67
C ASN A 205 -8.07 -10.04 -14.05
N PHE A 206 -7.40 -10.67 -13.07
CA PHE A 206 -6.67 -11.93 -13.23
C PHE A 206 -7.58 -13.16 -13.18
N LEU A 207 -8.84 -13.04 -12.76
CA LEU A 207 -9.79 -14.15 -12.77
C LEU A 207 -10.41 -14.38 -14.15
N LYS A 208 -10.54 -13.33 -14.97
CA LYS A 208 -11.26 -13.36 -16.26
C LYS A 208 -10.85 -14.51 -17.18
N ASP A 209 -9.55 -14.82 -17.23
CA ASP A 209 -8.98 -15.85 -18.11
C ASP A 209 -8.54 -17.11 -17.34
N GLN A 210 -9.00 -17.27 -16.09
CA GLN A 210 -8.61 -18.36 -15.20
C GLN A 210 -9.84 -19.17 -14.77
N ASN A 211 -9.64 -20.47 -14.52
CA ASN A 211 -10.70 -21.38 -14.09
C ASN A 211 -10.84 -21.49 -12.55
N SER A 212 -10.03 -20.76 -11.78
CA SER A 212 -10.11 -20.74 -10.32
C SER A 212 -9.47 -19.48 -9.73
N ILE A 213 -9.93 -19.10 -8.52
CA ILE A 213 -9.32 -18.02 -7.72
C ILE A 213 -7.84 -18.31 -7.42
N GLN A 214 -7.49 -19.57 -7.17
CA GLN A 214 -6.10 -19.96 -6.92
C GLN A 214 -5.22 -19.68 -8.15
N ASN A 215 -5.71 -20.00 -9.36
CA ASN A 215 -4.98 -19.73 -10.61
C ASN A 215 -4.89 -18.24 -10.93
N ALA A 216 -5.91 -17.44 -10.56
CA ALA A 216 -5.82 -15.97 -10.65
C ALA A 216 -4.66 -15.42 -9.80
N PHE A 217 -4.49 -15.90 -8.57
CA PHE A 217 -3.35 -15.50 -7.73
C PHE A 217 -2.00 -15.99 -8.27
N ILE A 218 -1.92 -17.23 -8.77
CA ILE A 218 -0.69 -17.75 -9.40
C ILE A 218 -0.33 -16.91 -10.63
N SER A 219 -1.30 -16.55 -11.46
CA SER A 219 -1.10 -15.70 -12.64
C SER A 219 -0.60 -14.32 -12.24
N TYR A 220 -1.19 -13.71 -11.21
CA TYR A 220 -0.71 -12.43 -10.66
C TYR A 220 0.75 -12.50 -10.22
N VAL A 221 1.09 -13.48 -9.38
CA VAL A 221 2.46 -13.67 -8.88
C VAL A 221 3.44 -13.88 -10.03
N LYS A 222 3.07 -14.71 -11.01
CA LYS A 222 3.89 -14.98 -12.20
C LYS A 222 4.16 -13.71 -12.99
N GLU A 223 3.12 -12.97 -13.35
CA GLU A 223 3.25 -11.79 -14.21
C GLU A 223 3.99 -10.63 -13.52
N VAL A 224 3.88 -10.49 -12.20
CA VAL A 224 4.69 -9.53 -11.43
C VAL A 224 6.17 -9.93 -11.48
N ARG A 225 6.50 -11.20 -11.22
CA ARG A 225 7.89 -11.70 -11.21
C ARG A 225 8.54 -11.66 -12.60
N GLU A 226 7.76 -11.93 -13.64
CA GLU A 226 8.21 -11.86 -15.04
C GLU A 226 8.23 -10.43 -15.59
N ARG A 227 7.82 -9.43 -14.79
CA ARG A 227 7.68 -8.03 -15.22
C ARG A 227 6.86 -7.92 -16.50
N THR A 228 5.72 -8.62 -16.56
CA THR A 228 4.70 -8.47 -17.60
C THR A 228 3.45 -7.77 -17.08
N PHE A 229 3.29 -7.68 -15.76
CA PHE A 229 2.34 -6.80 -15.09
C PHE A 229 3.07 -5.87 -14.11
N PRO A 230 2.71 -4.57 -14.05
CA PRO A 230 1.72 -3.87 -14.87
C PRO A 230 2.18 -3.59 -16.31
N GLU A 231 1.27 -3.78 -17.27
CA GLU A 231 1.43 -3.32 -18.67
C GLU A 231 1.35 -1.78 -18.80
N GLU A 232 1.74 -1.25 -19.97
CA GLU A 232 1.66 0.18 -20.29
C GLU A 232 0.24 0.75 -20.11
N LYS A 233 -0.79 0.00 -20.50
CA LYS A 233 -2.20 0.42 -20.35
C LYS A 233 -2.64 0.59 -18.88
N HIS A 234 -1.92 -0.03 -17.95
CA HIS A 234 -2.16 0.07 -16.50
C HIS A 234 -1.28 1.15 -15.84
N SER A 235 -0.41 1.82 -16.60
CA SER A 235 0.55 2.79 -16.07
C SER A 235 0.08 4.24 -16.28
N TYR A 236 0.54 5.15 -15.42
CA TYR A 236 0.40 6.59 -15.62
C TYR A 236 1.71 7.20 -16.15
N HIS A 237 1.60 8.35 -16.81
CA HIS A 237 2.69 9.09 -17.45
C HIS A 237 2.64 10.57 -17.05
#